data_AF-A0A957SYI6-F1
#
_entry.id   AF-A0A957SYI6-F1
#
_cell.length_a   1.000
_cell.length_b   1.000
_cell.length_c   1.000
_cell.angle_alpha   90.00
_cell.angle_beta   90.00
_cell.angle_gamma   90.00
#
_symmetry.space_group_name_H-M   'P 1'
#
loop_
_entity.id
_entity.type
_entity.pdbx_description
1 polymer ?
#
loop_
_entity_poly.entity_id
_entity_poly.type
_entity_poly.pdbx_seq_one_letter_code
_entity_poly.pdbx_strand_id
1 'polypeptide(L)'
;AGKEEIVGLLTALRLYVKRDHAAEVARCTAQVNTIVNALTVIPHVTAEVIPQSETGNAFPLARIRIDQAALNMTGNDFILALKQGNPSIHPLERELEQGAVVIHPFGLQPGDDELIVERVQQIIGVSR
;
A
#
# COMPACT_ATOMS: atom_id res chain seq x y z
N ALA A 1 -30.81 -38.77 -15.46
CA ALA A 1 -29.82 -37.67 -15.48
C ALA A 1 -30.40 -36.49 -14.71
N GLY A 2 -29.63 -35.84 -13.83
CA GLY A 2 -30.05 -34.60 -13.15
C GLY A 2 -30.18 -34.71 -11.63
N LYS A 3 -29.08 -34.41 -10.93
CA LYS A 3 -29.00 -33.88 -9.55
C LYS A 3 -27.54 -33.57 -9.15
N GLU A 4 -26.57 -34.27 -9.76
CA GLU A 4 -25.15 -34.13 -9.45
C GLU A 4 -24.45 -32.94 -10.14
N GLU A 5 -24.95 -32.46 -11.29
CA GLU A 5 -24.28 -31.38 -12.06
C GLU A 5 -24.49 -29.97 -11.49
N ILE A 6 -25.52 -29.75 -10.67
CA ILE A 6 -25.84 -28.41 -10.12
C ILE A 6 -25.03 -28.12 -8.83
N VAL A 7 -24.63 -29.15 -8.08
CA VAL A 7 -23.89 -28.99 -6.81
C VAL A 7 -22.38 -28.78 -7.03
N GLY A 8 -21.84 -29.30 -8.15
CA GLY A 8 -20.43 -29.16 -8.55
C GLY A 8 -20.05 -27.72 -8.93
N LEU A 9 -20.86 -27.05 -9.74
CA LEU A 9 -20.61 -25.66 -10.15
C LEU A 9 -20.68 -24.69 -8.96
N LEU A 10 -21.65 -24.87 -8.06
CA LEU A 10 -21.86 -23.99 -6.92
C LEU A 10 -20.75 -24.10 -5.85
N THR A 11 -20.14 -25.28 -5.73
CA THR A 11 -19.05 -25.52 -4.76
C THR A 11 -17.69 -25.11 -5.31
N ALA A 12 -17.41 -25.35 -6.59
CA ALA A 12 -16.22 -24.83 -7.25
C ALA A 12 -16.19 -23.29 -7.24
N LEU A 13 -17.34 -22.62 -7.49
CA LEU A 13 -17.41 -21.16 -7.42
C LEU A 13 -17.13 -20.65 -6.01
N ARG A 14 -17.71 -21.26 -4.97
CA ARG A 14 -17.51 -20.83 -3.57
C ARG A 14 -16.08 -21.05 -3.07
N LEU A 15 -15.43 -22.15 -3.45
CA LEU A 15 -14.05 -22.43 -3.07
C LEU A 15 -13.06 -21.58 -3.87
N TYR A 16 -13.32 -21.35 -5.16
CA TYR A 16 -12.50 -20.47 -6.00
C TYR A 16 -12.56 -19.02 -5.49
N VAL A 17 -13.77 -18.48 -5.29
CA VAL A 17 -13.97 -17.09 -4.83
C VAL A 17 -13.40 -16.85 -3.43
N LYS A 18 -13.51 -17.82 -2.50
CA LYS A 18 -12.95 -17.65 -1.15
C LYS A 18 -11.42 -17.79 -1.11
N ARG A 19 -10.85 -18.71 -1.90
CA ARG A 19 -9.40 -18.93 -1.93
C ARG A 19 -8.66 -17.76 -2.56
N ASP A 20 -9.23 -17.18 -3.61
CA ASP A 20 -8.67 -16.01 -4.28
C ASP A 20 -8.69 -14.77 -3.37
N HIS A 21 -9.80 -14.54 -2.66
CA HIS A 21 -9.90 -13.43 -1.72
C HIS A 21 -8.88 -13.52 -0.57
N ALA A 22 -8.71 -14.71 0.03
CA ALA A 22 -7.73 -14.88 1.10
C ALA A 22 -6.28 -14.71 0.62
N ALA A 23 -5.97 -15.21 -0.58
CA ALA A 23 -4.66 -15.03 -1.20
C ALA A 23 -4.39 -13.55 -1.51
N GLU A 24 -5.38 -12.83 -2.01
CA GLU A 24 -5.27 -11.40 -2.31
C GLU A 24 -5.10 -10.56 -1.04
N VAL A 25 -5.84 -10.87 0.03
CA VAL A 25 -5.65 -10.21 1.33
C VAL A 25 -4.24 -10.45 1.86
N ALA A 26 -3.73 -11.68 1.77
CA ALA A 26 -2.38 -12.01 2.21
C ALA A 26 -1.32 -11.25 1.37
N ARG A 27 -1.49 -11.19 0.05
CA ARG A 27 -0.61 -10.44 -0.87
C ARG A 27 -0.59 -8.95 -0.54
N CYS A 28 -1.75 -8.32 -0.45
CA CYS A 28 -1.89 -6.91 -0.12
C CYS A 28 -1.30 -6.59 1.26
N THR A 29 -1.52 -7.47 2.23
CA THR A 29 -0.95 -7.32 3.59
C THR A 29 0.57 -7.43 3.57
N ALA A 30 1.13 -8.36 2.79
CA ALA A 30 2.57 -8.49 2.64
C ALA A 30 3.19 -7.21 2.05
N GLN A 31 2.61 -6.66 0.97
CA GLN A 31 3.10 -5.43 0.34
C GLN A 31 3.06 -4.23 1.30
N VAL A 32 1.96 -4.06 2.03
CA VAL A 32 1.83 -3.01 3.05
C VAL A 32 2.91 -3.16 4.13
N ASN A 33 3.16 -4.38 4.59
CA ASN A 33 4.20 -4.65 5.57
C ASN A 33 5.60 -4.40 5.01
N THR A 34 5.89 -4.74 3.75
CA THR A 34 7.17 -4.43 3.09
C THR A 34 7.43 -2.93 3.15
N ILE A 35 6.46 -2.13 2.69
CA ILE A 35 6.56 -0.66 2.66
C ILE A 35 6.81 -0.12 4.07
N VAL A 36 5.99 -0.50 5.05
CA VAL A 36 6.08 0.01 6.40
C VAL A 36 7.39 -0.41 7.09
N ASN A 37 7.77 -1.68 7.00
CA ASN A 37 8.98 -2.18 7.65
C ASN A 37 10.25 -1.53 7.08
N ALA A 38 10.29 -1.28 5.76
CA ALA A 38 11.44 -0.66 5.13
C ALA A 38 11.54 0.84 5.42
N LEU A 39 10.41 1.53 5.60
CA LEU A 39 10.38 2.98 5.84
C LEU A 39 10.47 3.36 7.32
N THR A 40 10.10 2.49 8.26
CA THR A 40 10.16 2.78 9.70
C THR A 40 11.57 2.98 10.24
N VAL A 41 12.60 2.44 9.57
CA VAL A 41 14.01 2.57 9.96
C VAL A 41 14.67 3.84 9.41
N ILE A 42 13.96 4.60 8.59
CA ILE A 42 14.48 5.75 7.88
C ILE A 42 14.30 7.02 8.74
N PRO A 43 15.37 7.80 8.97
CA PRO A 43 15.24 9.08 9.67
C PRO A 43 14.23 10.02 8.99
N HIS A 44 13.48 10.75 9.80
CA HIS A 44 12.51 11.76 9.32
C HIS A 44 11.32 11.18 8.53
N VAL A 45 11.14 9.86 8.50
CA VAL A 45 9.97 9.19 7.96
C VAL A 45 9.32 8.36 9.06
N THR A 46 8.00 8.42 9.15
CA THR A 46 7.18 7.50 9.94
C THR A 46 6.29 6.74 8.98
N ALA A 47 6.29 5.42 9.07
CA ALA A 47 5.37 4.58 8.33
C ALA A 47 4.58 3.70 9.28
N GLU A 48 3.29 3.53 9.03
CA GLU A 48 2.42 2.69 9.85
C GLU A 48 1.37 1.97 9.02
N VAL A 49 0.97 0.80 9.51
CA VAL A 49 -0.12 0.03 8.93
C VAL A 49 -1.42 0.55 9.52
N ILE A 50 -2.35 1.00 8.68
CA ILE A 50 -3.73 1.29 9.11
C ILE A 50 -4.54 -0.01 8.97
N PRO A 51 -5.02 -0.62 10.07
CA PRO A 51 -5.74 -1.88 10.03
C PRO A 51 -7.06 -1.80 9.25
N GLN A 52 -7.49 -2.93 8.71
CA GLN A 52 -8.80 -3.07 8.04
C GLN A 52 -9.96 -2.60 8.93
N SER A 53 -9.88 -2.91 10.24
CA SER A 53 -10.88 -2.55 11.24
C SER A 53 -11.09 -1.04 11.40
N GLU A 54 -10.07 -0.23 11.10
CA GLU A 54 -10.11 1.23 11.25
C GLU A 54 -10.55 1.93 9.96
N THR A 55 -10.35 1.29 8.80
CA THR A 55 -10.60 1.91 7.50
C THR A 55 -11.87 1.42 6.82
N GLY A 56 -12.41 0.28 7.24
CA GLY A 56 -13.52 -0.40 6.57
C GLY A 56 -13.15 -1.02 5.22
N ASN A 57 -11.87 -0.99 4.81
CA ASN A 57 -11.39 -1.62 3.59
C ASN A 57 -11.16 -3.13 3.81
N ALA A 58 -11.22 -3.90 2.72
CA ALA A 58 -10.88 -5.32 2.72
C ALA A 58 -9.38 -5.59 2.95
N PHE A 59 -8.53 -4.55 2.85
CA PHE A 59 -7.08 -4.65 2.94
C PHE A 59 -6.55 -3.58 3.92
N PRO A 60 -5.44 -3.85 4.63
CA PRO A 60 -4.77 -2.81 5.38
C PRO A 60 -4.20 -1.76 4.43
N LEU A 61 -3.97 -0.55 4.93
CA LEU A 61 -3.34 0.54 4.18
C LEU A 61 -1.96 0.84 4.76
N ALA A 62 -1.04 1.37 3.95
CA ALA A 62 0.21 1.92 4.48
C ALA A 62 0.11 3.44 4.52
N ARG A 63 0.28 4.05 5.69
CA ARG A 63 0.43 5.49 5.84
C ARG A 63 1.93 5.81 5.89
N ILE A 64 2.35 6.77 5.10
CA ILE A 64 3.74 7.25 5.06
C ILE A 64 3.70 8.74 5.36
N ARG A 65 4.37 9.15 6.44
CA ARG A 65 4.44 10.53 6.90
C ARG A 65 5.88 10.99 6.95
N ILE A 66 6.13 12.19 6.43
CA ILE A 66 7.44 12.85 6.51
C ILE A 66 7.48 13.86 7.65
N ASP A 67 8.65 14.06 8.25
CA ASP A 67 8.92 15.18 9.14
C ASP A 67 9.15 16.45 8.29
N GLN A 68 8.08 17.24 8.16
CA GLN A 68 8.08 18.44 7.32
C GLN A 68 9.13 19.47 7.76
N ALA A 69 9.38 19.60 9.06
CA ALA A 69 10.32 20.57 9.60
C ALA A 69 11.77 20.13 9.35
N ALA A 70 12.08 18.85 9.58
CA ALA A 70 13.42 18.33 9.37
C ALA A 70 13.81 18.30 7.87
N LEU A 71 12.84 18.01 7.00
CA LEU A 71 13.08 17.89 5.55
C LEU A 71 12.80 19.20 4.79
N ASN A 72 12.28 20.24 5.45
CA ASN A 72 11.81 21.48 4.83
C ASN A 72 10.92 21.21 3.60
N MET A 73 10.00 20.26 3.75
CA MET A 73 9.16 19.72 2.67
C MET A 73 7.73 19.58 3.16
N THR A 74 6.76 20.11 2.41
CA THR A 74 5.34 19.95 2.76
C THR A 74 4.80 18.61 2.26
N GLY A 75 3.62 18.19 2.74
CA GLY A 75 2.95 17.02 2.18
C GLY A 75 2.60 17.18 0.70
N ASN A 76 2.33 18.41 0.24
CA ASN A 76 2.10 18.71 -1.17
C ASN A 76 3.36 18.52 -2.02
N ASP A 77 4.52 18.94 -1.51
CA ASP A 77 5.80 18.72 -2.19
C ASP A 77 6.12 17.22 -2.24
N PHE A 78 5.86 16.52 -1.15
CA PHE A 78 6.09 15.08 -1.06
C PHE A 78 5.25 14.30 -2.08
N ILE A 79 3.94 14.53 -2.13
CA ILE A 79 3.08 13.85 -3.12
C ILE A 79 3.43 14.27 -4.56
N LEU A 80 3.78 15.53 -4.79
CA LEU A 80 4.21 15.98 -6.11
C LEU A 80 5.47 15.25 -6.55
N ALA A 81 6.45 15.10 -5.64
CA ALA A 81 7.67 14.36 -5.90
C ALA A 81 7.40 12.87 -6.18
N LEU A 82 6.48 12.23 -5.46
CA LEU A 82 6.04 10.86 -5.75
C LEU A 82 5.46 10.73 -7.16
N LYS A 83 4.57 11.66 -7.56
CA LYS A 83 3.90 11.66 -8.87
C LYS A 83 4.85 11.97 -10.04
N GLN A 84 5.85 12.82 -9.82
CA GLN A 84 6.84 13.21 -10.84
C GLN A 84 7.99 12.20 -10.98
N GLY A 85 8.02 11.16 -10.15
CA GLY A 85 9.00 10.09 -10.25
C GLY A 85 8.86 9.24 -11.51
N ASN A 86 9.84 8.37 -11.74
CA ASN A 86 9.76 7.31 -12.73
C ASN A 86 10.13 5.97 -12.05
N PRO A 87 9.16 5.08 -11.76
CA PRO A 87 7.74 5.21 -12.08
C PRO A 87 7.01 6.30 -11.27
N SER A 88 5.91 6.81 -11.82
CA SER A 88 5.02 7.74 -11.13
C SER A 88 4.18 7.02 -10.09
N ILE A 89 4.16 7.51 -8.84
CA ILE A 89 3.38 6.92 -7.75
C ILE A 89 2.23 7.86 -7.40
N HIS A 90 1.00 7.33 -7.44
CA HIS A 90 -0.24 8.07 -7.17
C HIS A 90 -0.90 7.56 -5.89
N PRO A 91 -0.51 8.08 -4.70
CA PRO A 91 -1.11 7.69 -3.44
C PRO A 91 -2.46 8.39 -3.20
N LEU A 92 -3.17 7.99 -2.16
CA LEU A 92 -4.36 8.68 -1.67
C LEU A 92 -3.98 9.97 -0.94
N GLU A 93 -4.63 11.07 -1.30
CA GLU A 93 -4.31 12.45 -0.88
C GLU A 93 -5.09 12.89 0.37
N ARG A 94 -5.19 12.03 1.39
CA ARG A 94 -6.09 12.27 2.53
C ARG A 94 -5.49 13.12 3.65
N GLU A 95 -4.17 13.11 3.79
CA GLU A 95 -3.47 13.59 5.00
C GLU A 95 -2.27 14.50 4.66
N LEU A 96 -2.37 15.21 3.53
CA LEU A 96 -1.28 16.06 3.02
C LEU A 96 -0.91 17.19 4.00
N GLU A 97 -1.88 17.73 4.73
CA GLU A 97 -1.64 18.77 5.75
C GLU A 97 -0.71 18.26 6.86
N GLN A 98 -0.79 16.98 7.19
CA GLN A 98 0.05 16.33 8.19
C GLN A 98 1.38 15.81 7.61
N GLY A 99 1.65 16.08 6.32
CA GLY A 99 2.83 15.56 5.63
C GLY A 99 2.73 14.07 5.33
N ALA A 100 1.51 13.53 5.23
CA ALA A 100 1.28 12.11 5.04
C ALA A 100 0.54 11.79 3.73
N VAL A 101 0.86 10.62 3.19
CA VAL A 101 0.16 10.00 2.07
C VAL A 101 -0.21 8.57 2.44
N VAL A 102 -1.27 8.05 1.82
CA VAL A 102 -1.76 6.69 2.11
C VAL A 102 -1.68 5.84 0.84
N ILE A 103 -1.00 4.69 0.94
CA ILE A 103 -0.91 3.70 -0.13
C ILE A 103 -2.00 2.65 0.04
N HIS A 104 -2.77 2.45 -1.03
CA HIS A 104 -3.75 1.39 -1.11
C HIS A 104 -3.17 0.20 -1.91
N PRO A 105 -3.05 -1.00 -1.32
CA PRO A 105 -2.29 -2.09 -1.93
C PRO A 105 -2.96 -2.74 -3.14
N PHE A 106 -4.28 -2.60 -3.28
CA PHE A 106 -5.04 -3.26 -4.35
C PHE A 106 -4.54 -2.93 -5.77
N GLY A 107 -4.02 -1.73 -5.98
CA GLY A 107 -3.47 -1.32 -7.28
C GLY A 107 -2.02 -1.73 -7.53
N LEU A 108 -1.33 -2.29 -6.53
CA LEU A 108 0.08 -2.61 -6.61
C LEU A 108 0.31 -3.94 -7.32
N GLN A 109 1.22 -3.94 -8.30
CA GLN A 109 1.79 -5.13 -8.90
C GLN A 109 2.94 -5.69 -8.03
N PRO A 110 3.34 -6.96 -8.23
CA PRO A 110 4.52 -7.50 -7.58
C PRO A 110 5.76 -6.65 -7.86
N GLY A 111 6.45 -6.18 -6.81
CA GLY A 111 7.63 -5.32 -6.91
C GLY A 111 7.35 -3.82 -6.77
N ASP A 112 6.08 -3.39 -6.89
CA ASP A 112 5.73 -1.97 -6.71
C ASP A 112 5.98 -1.49 -5.27
N ASP A 113 5.86 -2.38 -4.28
CA ASP A 113 6.15 -2.09 -2.89
C ASP A 113 7.62 -1.70 -2.67
N GLU A 114 8.56 -2.39 -3.32
CA GLU A 114 9.98 -2.04 -3.29
C GLU A 114 10.24 -0.72 -4.01
N LEU A 115 9.64 -0.51 -5.19
CA LEU A 115 9.76 0.74 -5.95
C LEU A 115 9.23 1.95 -5.17
N ILE A 116 8.14 1.78 -4.41
CA ILE A 116 7.63 2.82 -3.51
C ILE A 116 8.66 3.16 -2.43
N VAL A 117 9.25 2.16 -1.80
CA VAL A 117 10.29 2.36 -0.77
C VAL A 117 11.48 3.10 -1.33
N GLU A 118 12.02 2.64 -2.46
CA GLU A 118 13.15 3.28 -3.14
C GLU A 118 12.85 4.72 -3.50
N ARG A 119 11.64 4.99 -4.01
CA ARG A 119 11.26 6.35 -4.39
C ARG A 119 11.16 7.26 -3.17
N VAL A 120 10.58 6.80 -2.07
CA VAL A 120 10.52 7.58 -0.83
C VAL A 120 11.93 7.88 -0.32
N GLN A 121 12.83 6.88 -0.32
CA GLN A 121 14.24 7.04 0.03
C GLN A 121 14.96 8.10 -0.83
N GLN A 122 14.73 8.10 -2.14
CA GLN A 122 15.28 9.11 -3.04
C GLN A 122 14.76 10.52 -2.74
N ILE A 123 13.46 10.67 -2.45
CA ILE A 123 12.84 11.97 -2.20
C ILE A 123 13.42 12.64 -0.95
N ILE A 124 13.67 11.86 0.10
CA ILE A 124 14.24 12.35 1.36
C ILE A 124 15.77 12.44 1.34
N GLY A 125 16.42 12.08 0.22
CA GLY A 125 17.87 12.16 0.06
C GLY A 125 18.67 11.02 0.69
N VAL A 126 18.03 9.91 1.06
CA VAL A 126 18.69 8.68 1.52
C VAL A 126 18.96 7.80 0.29
N SER A 127 19.89 8.23 -0.55
CA SER A 127 20.37 7.41 -1.68
C SER A 127 21.48 6.49 -1.18
N ARG A 128 21.41 5.20 -1.56
CA ARG A 128 22.38 4.17 -1.22
C ARG A 128 23.78 4.46 -1.73
#